data_AF-A0A7W4EQR3-F1
#
_entry.id   AF-A0A7W4EQR3-F1
#
_cell.length_a   1.000
_cell.length_b   1.000
_cell.length_c   1.000
_cell.angle_alpha   90.00
_cell.angle_beta   90.00
_cell.angle_gamma   90.00
#
_symmetry.space_group_name_H-M   'P 1'
#
loop_
_entity.id
_entity.type
_entity.pdbx_description
1 polymer ?
#
loop_
_entity_poly.entity_id
_entity_poly.type
_entity_poly.pdbx_seq_one_letter_code
_entity_poly.pdbx_strand_id
1 'polypeptide(L)'
;MKEITRIHLAKTPYDIELDAKEVLQKYLSEIKQMMGSEDTMYEIEARMVELLGERGVQNNGIITMSDVEDLRSKMGLPKEFSDSESTEDSQANLIPSNSPAKRLMRDTDNAIFGGVCAGIAAYWSINPLWVRLLFIISPFITFGTALLVYIIIWISLPEAKTAAEKLQMRGEPVTLDSLKKAANNSESKYRAKETLAKILRICLALGLFFTTLGLLAVLVVGSITGIMAMPFINEFTHAQPWAWGLLISLIIAGIMAVEMFGVLTFSVARMKFTKAVLITLVITSVIGVLSIAGMVITGSKLSNEVVQDRQRLTKVIHAKLPDNVEGVKYVELEGNHMTSEIIPSSNLRVEAEYINYKGSEKPKIEIVRDGDTLEIELLNRNKPCKNSTLFYCVDSPVHIKIYGPVNFKNEDIDHDRS
;
A
#
# COMPACT_ATOMS: atom_id res chain seq x y z
N MET A 1 67.87 8.08 -27.89
CA MET A 1 66.98 7.69 -26.77
C MET A 1 65.75 8.57 -26.87
N LYS A 2 64.55 8.00 -27.01
CA LYS A 2 63.33 8.81 -27.00
C LYS A 2 62.99 9.17 -25.55
N GLU A 3 62.58 10.41 -25.31
CA GLU A 3 62.14 10.85 -23.97
C GLU A 3 60.77 10.25 -23.65
N ILE A 4 60.62 9.72 -22.43
CA ILE A 4 59.41 9.05 -21.97
C ILE A 4 58.87 9.81 -20.75
N THR A 5 57.56 9.94 -20.66
CA THR A 5 56.86 10.63 -19.56
C THR A 5 55.62 9.85 -19.15
N ARG A 6 55.10 10.09 -17.94
CA ARG A 6 53.96 9.33 -17.41
C ARG A 6 52.62 9.99 -17.76
N ILE A 7 51.64 9.17 -18.13
CA ILE A 7 50.24 9.56 -18.37
C ILE A 7 49.29 8.59 -17.62
N HIS A 8 48.06 9.04 -17.36
CA HIS A 8 47.01 8.20 -16.78
C HIS A 8 45.83 8.16 -17.74
N LEU A 9 45.31 6.97 -18.02
CA LEU A 9 44.12 6.72 -18.83
C LEU A 9 43.14 5.88 -17.99
N ALA A 10 41.93 6.38 -17.74
CA ALA A 10 40.91 5.71 -16.92
C ALA A 10 41.43 5.23 -15.54
N LYS A 11 42.30 6.05 -14.91
CA LYS A 11 43.01 5.76 -13.64
C LYS A 11 44.08 4.66 -13.74
N THR A 12 44.46 4.23 -14.95
CA THR A 12 45.56 3.29 -15.19
C THR A 12 46.83 4.05 -15.61
N PRO A 13 47.97 3.85 -14.93
CA PRO A 13 49.22 4.53 -15.29
C PRO A 13 49.93 3.86 -16.47
N TYR A 14 50.42 4.69 -17.40
CA TYR A 14 51.27 4.29 -18.52
C TYR A 14 52.46 5.22 -18.66
N ASP A 15 53.57 4.72 -19.18
CA ASP A 15 54.67 5.54 -19.63
C ASP A 15 54.52 5.74 -21.15
N ILE A 16 54.76 6.94 -21.69
CA ILE A 16 54.48 7.29 -23.09
C ILE A 16 55.64 8.10 -23.66
N GLU A 17 56.01 7.84 -24.92
CA GLU A 17 57.00 8.65 -25.64
C GLU A 17 56.52 10.11 -25.78
N LEU A 18 57.42 11.08 -25.67
CA LEU A 18 57.07 12.51 -25.62
C LEU A 18 56.35 12.99 -26.90
N ASP A 19 56.77 12.49 -28.05
CA ASP A 19 56.14 12.71 -29.37
C ASP A 19 54.72 12.10 -29.43
N ALA A 20 54.55 10.88 -28.94
CA ALA A 20 53.26 10.19 -28.88
C ALA A 20 52.27 10.88 -27.93
N LYS A 21 52.77 11.42 -26.81
CA LYS A 21 51.94 12.12 -25.81
C LYS A 21 51.27 13.36 -26.38
N GLU A 22 52.00 14.18 -27.13
CA GLU A 22 51.46 15.42 -27.70
C GLU A 22 50.25 15.11 -28.60
N VAL A 23 50.38 14.08 -29.44
CA VAL A 23 49.31 13.64 -30.35
C VAL A 23 48.12 13.06 -29.60
N LEU A 24 48.34 12.22 -28.60
CA LEU A 24 47.27 11.61 -27.82
C LEU A 24 46.51 12.64 -26.97
N GLN A 25 47.22 13.58 -26.34
CA GLN A 25 46.61 14.65 -25.54
C GLN A 25 45.78 15.59 -26.40
N LYS A 26 46.27 15.94 -27.60
CA LYS A 26 45.50 16.73 -28.56
C LYS A 26 44.20 16.01 -28.94
N TYR A 27 44.27 14.72 -29.27
CA TYR A 27 43.10 13.90 -29.59
C TYR A 27 42.09 13.83 -28.44
N LEU A 28 42.54 13.59 -27.20
CA LEU A 28 41.68 13.58 -26.02
C LEU A 28 41.05 14.95 -25.75
N SER A 29 41.79 16.04 -25.96
CA SER A 29 41.27 17.40 -25.76
C SER A 29 40.16 17.76 -26.76
N GLU A 30 40.29 17.33 -28.02
CA GLU A 30 39.27 17.52 -29.06
C GLU A 30 37.99 16.74 -28.73
N ILE A 31 38.13 15.50 -28.24
CA ILE A 31 37.00 14.68 -27.77
C ILE A 31 36.33 15.33 -26.55
N LYS A 32 37.11 15.83 -25.59
CA LYS A 32 36.59 16.51 -24.38
C LYS A 32 35.71 17.70 -24.74
N GLN A 33 36.14 18.48 -25.74
CA GLN A 33 35.45 19.67 -26.17
C GLN A 33 34.08 19.39 -26.81
N MET A 34 33.91 18.22 -27.45
CA MET A 34 32.64 17.82 -28.07
C MET A 34 31.67 17.11 -27.12
N MET A 35 32.19 16.40 -26.12
CA MET A 35 31.38 15.53 -25.23
C MET A 35 30.94 16.19 -23.91
N GLY A 36 31.62 17.27 -23.50
CA GLY A 36 31.15 18.21 -22.47
C GLY A 36 31.00 17.71 -21.03
N SER A 37 31.15 16.42 -20.74
CA SER A 37 31.01 15.83 -19.39
C SER A 37 32.24 15.04 -18.97
N GLU A 38 32.59 15.10 -17.69
CA GLU A 38 33.79 14.45 -17.13
C GLU A 38 33.62 12.92 -17.04
N ASP A 39 32.39 12.44 -16.79
CA ASP A 39 32.06 11.02 -16.70
C ASP A 39 32.15 10.30 -18.05
N THR A 40 31.82 10.98 -19.16
CA THR A 40 31.93 10.39 -20.51
C THR A 40 33.39 10.25 -20.97
N MET A 41 34.28 11.12 -20.49
CA MET A 41 35.72 11.00 -20.76
C MET A 41 36.28 9.71 -20.16
N TYR A 42 35.84 9.34 -18.95
CA TYR A 42 36.31 8.12 -18.30
C TYR A 42 36.00 6.86 -19.10
N GLU A 43 34.82 6.76 -19.72
CA GLU A 43 34.44 5.61 -20.56
C GLU A 43 35.29 5.51 -21.82
N ILE A 44 35.61 6.65 -22.43
CA ILE A 44 36.44 6.73 -23.64
C ILE A 44 37.88 6.30 -23.31
N GLU A 45 38.44 6.82 -22.21
CA GLU A 45 39.76 6.41 -21.75
C GLU A 45 39.80 4.91 -21.40
N ALA A 46 38.72 4.35 -20.84
CA ALA A 46 38.65 2.93 -20.52
C ALA A 46 38.68 2.06 -21.79
N ARG A 47 37.99 2.49 -22.85
CA ARG A 47 38.07 1.82 -24.16
C ARG A 47 39.47 1.95 -24.79
N MET A 48 40.14 3.09 -24.62
CA MET A 48 41.52 3.26 -25.07
C MET A 48 42.48 2.28 -24.38
N VAL A 49 42.32 2.09 -23.07
CA VAL A 49 43.10 1.11 -22.30
C VAL A 49 42.89 -0.32 -22.83
N GLU A 50 41.66 -0.68 -23.19
CA GLU A 50 41.35 -1.98 -23.80
C GLU A 50 42.06 -2.18 -25.14
N LEU A 51 42.04 -1.15 -26.02
CA LEU A 51 42.69 -1.20 -27.33
C LEU A 51 44.23 -1.27 -27.23
N LEU A 52 44.82 -0.57 -26.26
CA LEU A 52 46.25 -0.68 -25.97
C LEU A 52 46.61 -2.10 -25.49
N GLY A 53 45.74 -2.70 -24.68
CA GLY A 53 45.86 -4.09 -24.26
C GLY A 53 45.79 -5.09 -25.41
N GLU A 54 44.88 -4.92 -26.38
CA GLU A 54 44.79 -5.76 -27.59
C GLU A 54 46.10 -5.76 -28.41
N ARG A 55 46.81 -4.63 -28.40
CA ARG A 55 48.07 -4.45 -29.11
C ARG A 55 49.29 -4.96 -28.33
N GLY A 56 49.09 -5.43 -27.10
CA GLY A 56 50.15 -6.00 -26.26
C GLY A 56 50.86 -4.99 -25.35
N VAL A 57 50.33 -3.76 -25.22
CA VAL A 57 50.85 -2.79 -24.25
C VAL A 57 50.36 -3.20 -22.86
N GLN A 58 51.27 -3.72 -22.04
CA GLN A 58 50.97 -4.12 -20.67
C GLN A 58 50.66 -2.92 -19.78
N ASN A 59 50.03 -3.15 -18.62
CA ASN A 59 49.88 -2.11 -17.59
C ASN A 59 51.27 -1.65 -17.15
N ASN A 60 51.49 -0.32 -17.08
CA ASN A 60 52.82 0.33 -16.94
C ASN A 60 53.77 0.13 -18.14
N GLY A 61 53.27 -0.34 -19.28
CA GLY A 61 54.03 -0.42 -20.52
C GLY A 61 54.32 0.96 -21.13
N ILE A 62 55.24 0.98 -22.09
CA ILE A 62 55.60 2.18 -22.85
C ILE A 62 54.70 2.28 -24.08
N ILE A 63 53.93 3.36 -24.19
CA ILE A 63 53.12 3.71 -25.36
C ILE A 63 54.02 4.43 -26.37
N THR A 64 54.14 3.86 -27.56
CA THR A 64 54.91 4.39 -28.69
C THR A 64 54.02 5.16 -29.67
N MET A 65 54.62 5.97 -30.54
CA MET A 65 53.88 6.72 -31.56
C MET A 65 53.01 5.82 -32.46
N SER A 66 53.51 4.63 -32.79
CA SER A 66 52.75 3.67 -33.59
C SER A 66 51.49 3.19 -32.85
N ASP A 67 51.54 3.01 -31.52
CA ASP A 67 50.39 2.57 -30.72
C ASP A 67 49.27 3.63 -30.72
N VAL A 68 49.66 4.92 -30.71
CA VAL A 68 48.72 6.05 -30.77
C VAL A 68 48.06 6.18 -32.14
N GLU A 69 48.81 5.91 -33.22
CA GLU A 69 48.27 5.93 -34.59
C GLU A 69 47.21 4.83 -34.80
N ASP A 70 47.48 3.61 -34.35
CA ASP A 70 46.50 2.52 -34.42
C ASP A 70 45.28 2.79 -33.54
N LEU A 71 45.49 3.31 -32.34
CA LEU A 71 44.41 3.71 -31.44
C LEU A 71 43.49 4.72 -32.12
N ARG A 72 44.06 5.76 -32.77
CA ARG A 72 43.30 6.73 -33.56
C ARG A 72 42.57 6.09 -34.74
N SER A 73 43.19 5.14 -35.43
CA SER A 73 42.57 4.45 -36.56
C SER A 73 41.34 3.62 -36.15
N LYS A 74 41.40 2.97 -34.98
CA LYS A 74 40.31 2.14 -34.44
C LYS A 74 39.21 2.97 -33.76
N MET A 75 39.54 4.13 -33.18
CA MET A 75 38.58 5.01 -32.50
C MET A 75 37.90 6.00 -33.46
N GLY A 76 38.51 6.32 -34.61
CA GLY A 76 38.01 7.26 -35.62
C GLY A 76 38.44 8.72 -35.37
N LEU A 77 38.25 9.58 -36.39
CA LEU A 77 38.64 10.99 -36.33
C LEU A 77 37.56 11.84 -35.64
N PRO A 78 37.92 12.74 -34.70
CA PRO A 78 36.93 13.46 -33.89
C PRO A 78 35.96 14.31 -34.74
N LYS A 79 36.39 14.79 -35.92
CA LYS A 79 35.60 15.61 -36.84
C LYS A 79 34.60 14.85 -37.72
N GLU A 80 34.76 13.54 -37.95
CA GLU A 80 33.81 12.79 -38.79
C GLU A 80 32.49 12.48 -38.06
N PHE A 81 32.46 12.67 -36.75
CA PHE A 81 31.31 12.38 -35.90
C PHE A 81 30.38 13.58 -35.68
N SER A 82 30.76 14.80 -36.10
CA SER A 82 29.88 15.99 -36.02
C SER A 82 28.90 16.10 -37.18
N ASP A 83 29.23 15.51 -38.34
CA ASP A 83 28.52 15.77 -39.60
C ASP A 83 27.60 14.59 -40.00
N SER A 84 27.48 13.57 -39.15
CA SER A 84 26.58 12.43 -39.38
C SER A 84 25.21 12.66 -38.76
N GLU A 85 24.58 13.81 -39.02
CA GLU A 85 23.13 13.91 -38.96
C GLU A 85 22.57 13.53 -40.34
N SER A 86 21.89 12.38 -40.39
CA SER A 86 20.95 11.97 -41.44
C SER A 86 21.50 11.83 -42.87
N THR A 87 21.90 10.62 -43.26
CA THR A 87 21.47 10.07 -44.56
C THR A 87 21.42 8.54 -44.48
N GLU A 88 20.20 8.00 -44.44
CA GLU A 88 19.95 6.65 -44.92
C GLU A 88 20.20 6.67 -46.43
N ASP A 89 21.27 6.04 -46.91
CA ASP A 89 21.14 5.20 -48.11
C ASP A 89 22.34 4.27 -48.33
N SER A 90 22.01 3.15 -48.95
CA SER A 90 22.86 1.98 -49.15
C SER A 90 24.09 2.26 -50.02
N GLN A 91 25.26 1.85 -49.54
CA GLN A 91 26.28 1.22 -50.38
C GLN A 91 27.17 0.32 -49.53
N ALA A 92 27.01 -0.99 -49.76
CA ALA A 92 27.85 -2.03 -49.21
C ALA A 92 29.29 -1.88 -49.73
N ASN A 93 30.13 -1.20 -48.95
CA ASN A 93 31.57 -1.39 -49.04
C ASN A 93 31.91 -2.62 -48.18
N LEU A 94 32.31 -3.69 -48.86
CA LEU A 94 32.81 -4.94 -48.30
C LEU A 94 34.17 -4.69 -47.61
N ILE A 95 34.13 -4.03 -46.45
CA ILE A 95 35.15 -4.21 -45.42
C ILE A 95 34.67 -5.42 -44.62
N PRO A 96 35.48 -6.47 -44.38
CA PRO A 96 35.05 -7.59 -43.57
C PRO A 96 34.64 -7.03 -42.21
N SER A 97 33.34 -7.01 -41.94
CA SER A 97 32.79 -6.63 -40.66
C SER A 97 33.30 -7.67 -39.68
N ASN A 98 34.37 -7.35 -38.98
CA ASN A 98 34.68 -8.01 -37.74
C ASN A 98 33.59 -7.57 -36.76
N SER A 99 32.39 -8.16 -36.87
CA SER A 99 31.32 -7.96 -35.90
C SER A 99 31.93 -8.21 -34.53
N PRO A 100 31.93 -7.22 -33.62
CA PRO A 100 32.62 -7.36 -32.35
C PRO A 100 32.11 -8.64 -31.66
N ALA A 101 33.04 -9.49 -31.25
CA ALA A 101 32.71 -10.80 -30.70
C ALA A 101 31.72 -10.63 -29.54
N LYS A 102 30.48 -11.07 -29.75
CA LYS A 102 29.42 -10.97 -28.76
C LYS A 102 29.86 -11.75 -27.53
N ARG A 103 29.95 -11.10 -26.37
CA ARG A 103 30.35 -11.74 -25.13
C ARG A 103 29.14 -11.93 -24.23
N LEU A 104 28.91 -13.16 -23.76
CA LEU A 104 27.86 -13.41 -22.78
C LEU A 104 28.29 -12.83 -21.43
N MET A 105 27.54 -11.84 -20.97
CA MET A 105 27.77 -11.15 -19.71
C MET A 105 26.44 -10.99 -18.98
N ARG A 106 26.53 -10.78 -17.68
CA ARG A 106 25.37 -10.52 -16.82
C ARG A 106 24.99 -9.04 -16.85
N ASP A 107 23.71 -8.75 -17.11
CA ASP A 107 23.15 -7.39 -17.05
C ASP A 107 22.63 -7.08 -15.64
N THR A 108 23.28 -6.15 -14.95
CA THR A 108 22.89 -5.67 -13.61
C THR A 108 21.80 -4.61 -13.62
N ASP A 109 21.66 -3.85 -14.71
CA ASP A 109 20.72 -2.71 -14.79
C ASP A 109 19.28 -3.18 -14.93
N ASN A 110 19.08 -4.36 -15.53
CA ASN A 110 17.79 -5.02 -15.67
C ASN A 110 17.70 -6.33 -14.84
N ALA A 111 18.57 -6.47 -13.84
CA ALA A 111 18.58 -7.63 -12.94
C ALA A 111 17.37 -7.65 -12.00
N ILE A 112 16.79 -8.83 -11.80
CA ILE A 112 15.86 -9.11 -10.68
C ILE A 112 16.58 -10.02 -9.68
N PHE A 113 16.96 -11.21 -10.13
CA PHE A 113 17.89 -12.10 -9.43
C PHE A 113 19.15 -12.18 -10.27
N GLY A 114 20.28 -11.80 -9.68
CA GLY A 114 21.62 -12.07 -10.21
C GLY A 114 21.87 -11.79 -11.69
N GLY A 115 21.10 -10.96 -12.39
CA GLY A 115 21.29 -10.51 -13.79
C GLY A 115 21.46 -11.55 -14.91
N VAL A 116 21.44 -12.86 -14.63
CA VAL A 116 21.71 -13.93 -15.60
C VAL A 116 20.68 -13.98 -16.72
N CYS A 117 19.38 -14.00 -16.38
CA CYS A 117 18.32 -14.06 -17.39
C CYS A 117 18.31 -12.82 -18.30
N ALA A 118 18.64 -11.65 -17.74
CA ALA A 118 18.74 -10.41 -18.50
C ALA A 118 19.95 -10.43 -19.44
N GLY A 119 21.08 -10.97 -18.98
CA GLY A 119 22.29 -11.17 -19.80
C GLY A 119 22.10 -12.12 -20.97
N ILE A 120 21.50 -13.29 -20.70
CA ILE A 120 21.10 -14.29 -21.71
C ILE A 120 20.17 -13.67 -22.75
N ALA A 121 19.14 -12.94 -22.29
CA ALA A 121 18.19 -12.29 -23.17
C ALA A 121 18.84 -11.23 -24.07
N ALA A 122 19.75 -10.42 -23.53
CA ALA A 122 20.48 -9.41 -24.28
C ALA A 122 21.45 -10.01 -25.31
N TYR A 123 22.11 -11.13 -24.96
CA TYR A 123 22.99 -11.85 -25.88
C TYR A 123 22.23 -12.41 -27.10
N TRP A 124 21.07 -13.03 -26.87
CA TRP A 124 20.23 -13.56 -27.95
C TRP A 124 19.27 -12.53 -28.57
N SER A 125 19.25 -11.29 -28.08
CA SER A 125 18.33 -10.23 -28.51
C SER A 125 16.84 -10.64 -28.39
N ILE A 126 16.49 -11.43 -27.36
CA ILE A 126 15.14 -11.91 -27.06
C ILE A 126 14.57 -11.10 -25.86
N ASN A 127 13.24 -11.02 -25.74
CA ASN A 127 12.61 -10.40 -24.58
C ASN A 127 12.98 -11.15 -23.26
N PRO A 128 13.54 -10.46 -22.23
CA PRO A 128 13.92 -11.08 -20.96
C PRO A 128 12.79 -11.79 -20.21
N LEU A 129 11.53 -11.42 -20.47
CA LEU A 129 10.36 -12.04 -19.84
C LEU A 129 10.26 -13.54 -20.17
N TRP A 130 10.50 -13.92 -21.43
CA TRP A 130 10.44 -15.33 -21.85
C TRP A 130 11.55 -16.16 -21.20
N VAL A 131 12.76 -15.60 -21.12
CA VAL A 131 13.90 -16.24 -20.46
C VAL A 131 13.61 -16.43 -18.96
N ARG A 132 13.01 -15.43 -18.31
CA ARG A 132 12.61 -15.54 -16.90
C ARG A 132 11.55 -16.62 -16.70
N LEU A 133 10.51 -16.65 -17.53
CA LEU A 133 9.44 -17.65 -17.43
C LEU A 133 9.99 -19.07 -17.59
N LEU A 134 10.93 -19.27 -18.53
CA LEU A 134 11.62 -20.54 -18.72
C LEU A 134 12.35 -20.98 -17.44
N PHE A 135 13.13 -20.10 -16.82
CA PHE A 135 13.86 -20.40 -15.57
C PHE A 135 12.96 -20.57 -14.34
N ILE A 136 11.75 -20.01 -14.35
CA ILE A 136 10.76 -20.21 -13.29
C ILE A 136 10.06 -21.57 -13.45
N ILE A 137 9.77 -21.99 -14.68
CA ILE A 137 9.07 -23.26 -14.96
C ILE A 137 10.04 -24.45 -14.95
N SER A 138 11.29 -24.28 -15.38
CA SER A 138 12.26 -25.37 -15.50
C SER A 138 12.53 -26.17 -14.22
N PRO A 139 12.51 -25.61 -12.99
CA PRO A 139 12.69 -26.40 -11.77
C PRO A 139 11.57 -27.41 -11.55
N PHE A 140 10.35 -27.14 -12.03
CA PHE A 140 9.20 -28.05 -11.89
C PHE A 140 9.31 -29.27 -12.81
N ILE A 141 9.95 -29.13 -13.97
CA ILE A 141 10.14 -30.22 -14.94
C ILE A 141 11.39 -31.05 -14.57
N THR A 142 12.40 -30.40 -14.00
CA THR A 142 13.74 -30.97 -13.78
C THR A 142 14.03 -31.34 -12.32
N PHE A 143 13.00 -31.42 -11.48
CA PHE A 143 13.10 -31.71 -10.04
C PHE A 143 14.14 -30.82 -9.32
N GLY A 144 14.13 -29.51 -9.62
CA GLY A 144 14.99 -28.51 -8.98
C GLY A 144 16.43 -28.42 -9.49
N THR A 145 16.87 -29.32 -10.37
CA THR A 145 18.24 -29.27 -10.93
C THR A 145 18.51 -27.98 -11.73
N ALA A 146 17.50 -27.42 -12.38
CA ALA A 146 17.62 -26.14 -13.08
C ALA A 146 18.01 -24.96 -12.15
N LEU A 147 17.68 -25.01 -10.86
CA LEU A 147 18.12 -23.99 -9.89
C LEU A 147 19.63 -24.07 -9.63
N LEU A 148 20.19 -25.28 -9.56
CA LEU A 148 21.63 -25.47 -9.40
C LEU A 148 22.39 -24.95 -10.64
N VAL A 149 21.88 -25.26 -11.83
CA VAL A 149 22.45 -24.73 -13.09
C VAL A 149 22.43 -23.21 -13.10
N TYR A 150 21.33 -22.59 -12.67
CA TYR A 150 21.24 -21.14 -12.57
C TYR A 150 22.31 -20.55 -11.63
N ILE A 151 22.53 -21.16 -10.46
CA ILE A 151 23.57 -20.73 -9.51
C ILE A 151 24.97 -20.85 -10.12
N ILE A 152 25.26 -21.94 -10.83
CA ILE A 152 26.56 -22.13 -11.50
C ILE A 152 26.80 -21.04 -12.56
N ILE A 153 25.79 -20.77 -13.39
CA ILE A 153 25.87 -19.71 -14.42
C ILE A 153 26.05 -18.33 -13.75
N TRP A 154 25.36 -18.09 -12.64
CA TRP A 154 25.46 -16.83 -11.91
C TRP A 154 26.87 -16.55 -11.37
N ILE A 155 27.56 -17.58 -10.86
CA ILE A 155 28.94 -17.47 -10.38
C ILE A 155 29.94 -17.36 -11.54
N SER A 156 29.70 -18.09 -12.64
CA SER A 156 30.63 -18.16 -13.76
C SER A 156 30.60 -16.94 -14.70
N LEU A 157 29.46 -16.25 -14.83
CA LEU A 157 29.33 -15.12 -15.76
C LEU A 157 29.78 -13.79 -15.14
N PRO A 158 30.68 -13.04 -15.80
CA PRO A 158 31.09 -11.71 -15.33
C PRO A 158 29.94 -10.68 -15.48
N GLU A 159 29.92 -9.69 -14.59
CA GLU A 159 29.02 -8.54 -14.65
C GLU A 159 29.45 -7.56 -15.74
N ALA A 160 28.52 -7.09 -16.56
CA ALA A 160 28.76 -5.96 -17.47
C ALA A 160 28.64 -4.65 -16.70
N LYS A 161 29.78 -4.02 -16.38
CA LYS A 161 29.85 -2.78 -15.58
C LYS A 161 29.91 -1.54 -16.45
N THR A 162 30.66 -1.58 -17.56
CA THR A 162 30.87 -0.43 -18.44
C THR A 162 29.81 -0.36 -19.56
N ALA A 163 29.56 0.84 -20.11
CA ALA A 163 28.69 1.00 -21.27
C ALA A 163 29.21 0.20 -22.49
N ALA A 164 30.53 0.15 -22.68
CA ALA A 164 31.17 -0.65 -23.72
C ALA A 164 30.86 -2.16 -23.59
N GLU A 165 31.01 -2.75 -22.40
CA GLU A 165 30.66 -4.15 -22.14
C GLU A 165 29.17 -4.45 -22.39
N LYS A 166 28.30 -3.50 -22.05
CA LYS A 166 26.84 -3.59 -22.29
C LYS A 166 26.46 -3.51 -23.76
N LEU A 167 27.23 -2.79 -24.57
CA LEU A 167 27.07 -2.76 -26.03
C LEU A 167 27.63 -4.04 -26.66
N GLN A 168 28.79 -4.52 -26.18
CA GLN A 168 29.40 -5.78 -26.63
C GLN A 168 28.49 -6.99 -26.39
N MET A 169 27.81 -7.09 -25.25
CA MET A 169 26.85 -8.18 -25.00
C MET A 169 25.63 -8.14 -25.93
N ARG A 170 25.24 -6.95 -26.40
CA ARG A 170 24.13 -6.76 -27.37
C ARG A 170 24.59 -6.95 -28.81
N GLY A 171 25.89 -7.01 -29.06
CA GLY A 171 26.49 -7.07 -30.40
C GLY A 171 26.42 -5.74 -31.14
N GLU A 172 26.27 -4.64 -30.42
CA GLU A 172 26.32 -3.29 -30.96
C GLU A 172 27.80 -2.86 -31.10
N PRO A 173 28.17 -2.13 -32.16
CA PRO A 173 29.54 -1.67 -32.34
C PRO A 173 29.90 -0.66 -31.24
N VAL A 174 31.05 -0.84 -30.59
CA VAL A 174 31.53 0.08 -29.52
C VAL A 174 32.13 1.32 -30.16
N THR A 175 31.27 2.21 -30.66
CA THR A 175 31.63 3.51 -31.24
C THR A 175 31.28 4.64 -30.27
N LEU A 176 31.89 5.82 -30.45
CA LEU A 176 31.63 6.99 -29.60
C LEU A 176 30.14 7.39 -29.57
N ASP A 177 29.44 7.26 -30.70
CA ASP A 177 28.00 7.59 -30.77
C ASP A 177 27.13 6.60 -29.98
N SER A 178 27.40 5.29 -30.10
CA SER A 178 26.71 4.26 -29.32
C SER A 178 26.95 4.40 -27.82
N LEU A 179 28.17 4.79 -27.42
CA LEU A 179 28.53 5.08 -26.03
C LEU A 179 27.80 6.33 -25.52
N LYS A 180 27.77 7.42 -26.31
CA LYS A 180 27.02 8.64 -25.99
C LYS A 180 25.53 8.35 -25.79
N LYS A 181 24.94 7.56 -26.69
CA LYS A 181 23.53 7.16 -26.62
C LYS A 181 23.24 6.27 -25.41
N ALA A 182 24.13 5.32 -25.10
CA ALA A 182 24.02 4.47 -23.91
C ALA A 182 24.13 5.27 -22.61
N ALA A 183 25.08 6.20 -22.53
CA ALA A 183 25.28 7.10 -21.39
C ALA A 183 24.04 7.98 -21.16
N ASN A 184 23.56 8.69 -22.18
CA ASN A 184 22.35 9.54 -22.08
C ASN A 184 21.10 8.74 -21.69
N ASN A 185 20.94 7.51 -22.20
CA ASN A 185 19.84 6.63 -21.81
C ASN A 185 19.93 6.19 -20.35
N SER A 186 21.13 5.90 -19.86
CA SER A 186 21.33 5.53 -18.46
C SER A 186 21.03 6.70 -17.50
N GLU A 187 21.45 7.92 -17.87
CA GLU A 187 21.20 9.14 -17.11
C GLU A 187 19.70 9.47 -17.07
N SER A 188 19.00 9.39 -18.20
CA SER A 188 17.55 9.62 -18.24
C SER A 188 16.77 8.58 -17.42
N LYS A 189 17.17 7.30 -17.46
CA LYS A 189 16.56 6.24 -16.65
C LYS A 189 16.80 6.46 -15.16
N TYR A 190 17.99 6.89 -14.76
CA TYR A 190 18.31 7.22 -13.37
C TYR A 190 17.52 8.44 -12.89
N ARG A 191 17.48 9.52 -13.68
CA ARG A 191 16.71 10.74 -13.39
C ARG A 191 15.22 10.45 -13.29
N ALA A 192 14.67 9.59 -14.15
CA ALA A 192 13.27 9.15 -14.08
C ALA A 192 12.99 8.35 -12.80
N LYS A 193 13.87 7.41 -12.43
CA LYS A 193 13.77 6.62 -11.20
C LYS A 193 13.84 7.51 -9.95
N GLU A 194 14.72 8.50 -9.93
CA GLU A 194 14.83 9.47 -8.85
C GLU A 194 13.59 10.37 -8.75
N THR A 195 13.11 10.87 -9.89
CA THR A 195 11.90 11.71 -9.96
C THR A 195 10.67 10.93 -9.49
N LEU A 196 10.51 9.69 -9.94
CA LEU A 196 9.44 8.79 -9.49
C LEU A 196 9.55 8.52 -7.98
N ALA A 197 10.75 8.25 -7.46
CA ALA A 197 10.95 8.05 -6.03
C ALA A 197 10.58 9.30 -5.21
N LYS A 198 10.91 10.51 -5.68
CA LYS A 198 10.50 11.77 -5.05
C LYS A 198 8.98 11.96 -5.05
N ILE A 199 8.33 11.73 -6.20
CA ILE A 199 6.86 11.83 -6.33
C ILE A 199 6.19 10.82 -5.40
N LEU A 200 6.62 9.55 -5.43
CA LEU A 200 6.08 8.49 -4.58
C LEU A 200 6.20 8.84 -3.09
N ARG A 201 7.34 9.43 -2.67
CA ARG A 201 7.52 9.91 -1.29
C ARG A 201 6.54 11.01 -0.91
N ILE A 202 6.35 12.00 -1.79
CA ILE A 202 5.41 13.10 -1.56
C ILE A 202 3.97 12.55 -1.46
N CYS A 203 3.58 11.65 -2.38
CA CYS A 203 2.28 11.00 -2.33
C CYS A 203 2.09 10.20 -1.04
N LEU A 204 3.11 9.45 -0.59
CA LEU A 204 3.03 8.67 0.64
C LEU A 204 2.94 9.57 1.88
N ALA A 205 3.70 10.67 1.93
CA ALA A 205 3.62 11.65 3.00
C ALA A 205 2.26 12.36 3.05
N LEU A 206 1.72 12.78 1.89
CA LEU A 206 0.38 13.37 1.78
C LEU A 206 -0.71 12.39 2.21
N GLY A 207 -0.62 11.13 1.76
CA GLY A 207 -1.55 10.08 2.16
C GLY A 207 -1.58 9.90 3.68
N LEU A 208 -0.40 9.75 4.31
CA LEU A 208 -0.30 9.65 5.76
C LEU A 208 -0.82 10.91 6.47
N PHE A 209 -0.55 12.10 5.94
CA PHE A 209 -1.06 13.35 6.50
C PHE A 209 -2.60 13.39 6.51
N PHE A 210 -3.26 13.04 5.41
CA PHE A 210 -4.73 12.98 5.38
C PHE A 210 -5.28 11.91 6.33
N THR A 211 -4.58 10.78 6.51
CA THR A 211 -4.99 9.78 7.51
C THR A 211 -4.90 10.32 8.93
N THR A 212 -3.84 11.08 9.27
CA THR A 212 -3.73 11.72 10.60
C THR A 212 -4.85 12.72 10.85
N LEU A 213 -5.19 13.51 9.84
CA LEU A 213 -6.25 14.52 9.92
C LEU A 213 -7.63 13.86 10.08
N GLY A 214 -7.87 12.78 9.33
CA GLY A 214 -9.08 11.98 9.46
C GLY A 214 -9.23 11.35 10.85
N LEU A 215 -8.17 10.75 11.38
CA LEU A 215 -8.18 10.18 12.74
C LEU A 215 -8.43 11.26 13.80
N LEU A 216 -7.84 12.45 13.65
CA LEU A 216 -8.07 13.57 14.55
C LEU A 216 -9.55 14.02 14.50
N ALA A 217 -10.14 14.13 13.32
CA ALA A 217 -11.55 14.49 13.17
C ALA A 217 -12.47 13.44 13.82
N VAL A 218 -12.20 12.15 13.59
CA VAL A 218 -12.96 11.05 14.21
C VAL A 218 -12.81 11.06 15.73
N LEU A 219 -11.62 11.34 16.27
CA LEU A 219 -11.40 11.45 17.71
C LEU A 219 -12.22 12.61 18.32
N VAL A 220 -12.22 13.78 17.68
CA VAL A 220 -12.97 14.95 18.17
C VAL A 220 -14.48 14.70 18.10
N VAL A 221 -14.99 14.23 16.95
CA VAL A 221 -16.42 13.97 16.80
C VAL A 221 -16.87 12.81 17.69
N GLY A 222 -16.09 11.73 17.75
CA GLY A 222 -16.36 10.56 18.59
C GLY A 222 -16.36 10.87 20.08
N SER A 223 -15.44 11.72 20.55
CA SER A 223 -15.41 12.14 21.96
C SER A 223 -16.60 13.03 22.32
N ILE A 224 -16.94 14.01 21.48
CA ILE A 224 -18.11 14.89 21.70
C ILE A 224 -19.41 14.07 21.71
N THR A 225 -19.61 13.21 20.70
CA THR A 225 -20.81 12.36 20.60
C THR A 225 -20.89 11.37 21.76
N GLY A 226 -19.77 10.76 22.15
CA GLY A 226 -19.70 9.85 23.30
C GLY A 226 -20.05 10.53 24.63
N ILE A 227 -19.57 11.75 24.88
CA ILE A 227 -19.93 12.53 26.08
C ILE A 227 -21.42 12.89 26.06
N MET A 228 -21.94 13.32 24.92
CA MET A 228 -23.36 13.67 24.76
C MET A 228 -24.29 12.46 24.93
N ALA A 229 -23.81 11.25 24.65
CA ALA A 229 -24.57 10.01 24.83
C ALA A 229 -24.59 9.50 26.29
N MET A 230 -23.70 9.98 27.17
CA MET A 230 -23.65 9.55 28.57
C MET A 230 -24.96 9.73 29.36
N PRO A 231 -25.66 10.88 29.33
CA PRO A 231 -26.93 11.03 30.03
C PRO A 231 -27.98 10.02 29.56
N PHE A 232 -27.97 9.63 28.28
CA PHE A 232 -28.88 8.63 27.73
C PHE A 232 -28.61 7.24 28.31
N ILE A 233 -27.35 6.82 28.35
CA ILE A 233 -26.95 5.52 28.93
C ILE A 233 -27.30 5.48 30.42
N ASN A 234 -27.09 6.59 31.15
CA ASN A 234 -27.40 6.71 32.57
C ASN A 234 -28.89 6.62 32.90
N GLU A 235 -29.76 7.04 31.97
CA GLU A 235 -31.21 6.97 32.13
C GLU A 235 -31.75 5.56 31.84
N PHE A 236 -31.10 4.83 30.93
CA PHE A 236 -31.49 3.48 30.50
C PHE A 236 -30.88 2.36 31.34
N THR A 237 -29.66 2.56 31.84
CA THR A 237 -28.86 1.55 32.54
C THR A 237 -28.10 2.20 33.68
N HIS A 238 -28.05 1.55 34.84
CA HIS A 238 -27.23 2.02 35.96
C HIS A 238 -25.74 1.72 35.77
N ALA A 239 -25.31 1.51 34.52
CA ALA A 239 -23.97 1.10 34.09
C ALA A 239 -22.92 2.23 34.17
N GLN A 240 -22.86 2.90 35.33
CA GLN A 240 -22.16 4.16 35.50
C GLN A 240 -20.63 4.04 35.31
N PRO A 241 -19.90 3.06 35.88
CA PRO A 241 -18.44 3.08 35.80
C PRO A 241 -17.91 2.55 34.46
N TRP A 242 -18.54 1.53 33.88
CA TRP A 242 -18.01 0.85 32.70
C TRP A 242 -18.23 1.64 31.41
N ALA A 243 -19.32 2.41 31.31
CA ALA A 243 -19.55 3.31 30.17
C ALA A 243 -18.47 4.41 30.10
N TRP A 244 -18.14 5.02 31.23
CA TRP A 244 -17.02 5.98 31.31
C TRP A 244 -15.67 5.30 31.01
N GLY A 245 -15.45 4.09 31.53
CA GLY A 245 -14.25 3.31 31.22
C GLY A 245 -14.08 3.04 29.72
N LEU A 246 -15.16 2.68 29.02
CA LEU A 246 -15.16 2.49 27.57
C LEU A 246 -14.79 3.79 26.85
N LEU A 247 -15.46 4.89 27.17
CA LEU A 247 -15.21 6.19 26.53
C LEU A 247 -13.76 6.64 26.72
N ILE A 248 -13.23 6.55 27.94
CA ILE A 248 -11.85 6.93 28.26
C ILE A 248 -10.86 6.06 27.48
N SER A 249 -11.07 4.74 27.42
CA SER A 249 -10.21 3.83 26.66
C SER A 249 -10.23 4.12 25.15
N LEU A 250 -11.36 4.57 24.61
CA LEU A 250 -11.50 4.92 23.20
C LEU A 250 -10.80 6.25 22.88
N ILE A 251 -10.89 7.23 23.78
CA ILE A 251 -10.18 8.52 23.65
C ILE A 251 -8.67 8.31 23.71
N ILE A 252 -8.17 7.55 24.68
CA ILE A 252 -6.74 7.24 24.80
C ILE A 252 -6.25 6.52 23.55
N ALA A 253 -6.96 5.49 23.09
CA ALA A 253 -6.59 4.75 21.88
C ALA A 253 -6.53 5.67 20.64
N GLY A 254 -7.50 6.57 20.49
CA GLY A 254 -7.53 7.51 19.38
C GLY A 254 -6.42 8.55 19.44
N ILE A 255 -6.07 9.08 20.63
CA ILE A 255 -4.92 9.97 20.80
C ILE A 255 -3.63 9.26 20.39
N MET A 256 -3.41 8.04 20.89
CA MET A 256 -2.21 7.26 20.55
C MET A 256 -2.11 6.97 19.04
N ALA A 257 -3.24 6.70 18.39
CA ALA A 257 -3.28 6.49 16.94
C ALA A 257 -2.89 7.77 16.18
N VAL A 258 -3.46 8.93 16.54
CA VAL A 258 -3.12 10.22 15.92
C VAL A 258 -1.64 10.54 16.09
N GLU A 259 -1.08 10.33 17.29
CA GLU A 259 0.34 10.53 17.55
C GLU A 259 1.22 9.59 16.73
N MET A 260 0.89 8.30 16.67
CA MET A 260 1.67 7.30 15.92
C MET A 260 1.72 7.64 14.43
N PHE A 261 0.58 7.94 13.81
CA PHE A 261 0.53 8.33 12.40
C PHE A 261 1.18 9.71 12.16
N GLY A 262 1.10 10.63 13.13
CA GLY A 262 1.78 11.92 13.07
C GLY A 262 3.31 11.78 13.04
N VAL A 263 3.87 10.94 13.91
CA VAL A 263 5.30 10.62 13.92
C VAL A 263 5.73 9.93 12.62
N LEU A 264 4.93 9.01 12.10
CA LEU A 264 5.20 8.35 10.81
C LEU A 264 5.23 9.36 9.66
N THR A 265 4.24 10.25 9.58
CA THR A 265 4.15 11.30 8.56
C THR A 265 5.39 12.21 8.61
N PHE A 266 5.78 12.66 9.81
CA PHE A 266 6.98 13.48 10.00
C PHE A 266 8.26 12.75 9.58
N SER A 267 8.38 11.46 9.91
CA SER A 267 9.55 10.65 9.62
C SER A 267 9.74 10.39 8.12
N VAL A 268 8.64 10.10 7.42
CA VAL A 268 8.62 9.94 5.95
C VAL A 268 8.98 11.27 5.28
N ALA A 269 8.40 12.38 5.73
CA ALA A 269 8.67 13.71 5.15
C ALA A 269 10.14 14.14 5.32
N ARG A 270 10.77 13.81 6.46
CA ARG A 270 12.16 14.17 6.78
C ARG A 270 13.20 13.16 6.32
N MET A 271 12.79 11.96 5.85
CA MET A 271 13.68 10.86 5.46
C MET A 271 14.72 10.49 6.52
N LYS A 272 14.40 10.67 7.80
CA LYS A 272 15.31 10.40 8.93
C LYS A 272 14.58 9.57 9.98
N PHE A 273 14.81 8.27 9.96
CA PHE A 273 14.43 7.38 11.05
C PHE A 273 15.48 7.45 12.15
N THR A 274 15.27 8.36 13.09
CA THR A 274 16.14 8.47 14.28
C THR A 274 15.74 7.41 15.31
N LYS A 275 16.66 7.08 16.22
CA LYS A 275 16.36 6.18 17.35
C LYS A 275 15.17 6.69 18.19
N ALA A 276 15.03 8.01 18.30
CA ALA A 276 13.91 8.65 19.00
C ALA A 276 12.56 8.32 18.35
N VAL A 277 12.45 8.38 17.02
CA VAL A 277 11.23 8.01 16.27
C VAL A 277 10.84 6.55 16.51
N LEU A 278 11.85 5.66 16.54
CA LEU A 278 11.59 4.24 16.79
C LEU A 278 11.08 4.02 18.22
N ILE A 279 11.70 4.68 19.21
CA ILE A 279 11.28 4.59 20.61
C ILE A 279 9.86 5.12 20.79
N THR A 280 9.53 6.28 20.21
CA THR A 280 8.17 6.84 20.31
C THR A 280 7.14 5.92 19.67
N LEU A 281 7.43 5.33 18.51
CA LEU A 281 6.52 4.40 17.83
C LEU A 281 6.27 3.11 18.63
N VAL A 282 7.32 2.58 19.29
CA VAL A 282 7.17 1.42 20.17
C VAL A 282 6.31 1.78 21.38
N ILE A 283 6.60 2.91 22.06
CA ILE A 283 5.84 3.35 23.23
C ILE A 283 4.36 3.58 22.88
N THR A 284 4.08 4.27 21.77
CA THR A 284 2.69 4.52 21.36
C THR A 284 1.97 3.24 20.98
N SER A 285 2.66 2.28 20.36
CA SER A 285 2.10 0.95 20.07
C SER A 285 1.75 0.18 21.35
N VAL A 286 2.64 0.16 22.35
CA VAL A 286 2.38 -0.52 23.63
C VAL A 286 1.18 0.08 24.36
N ILE A 287 1.11 1.42 24.44
CA ILE A 287 -0.02 2.11 25.09
C ILE A 287 -1.31 1.87 24.29
N GLY A 288 -1.24 1.89 22.95
CA GLY A 288 -2.37 1.59 22.08
C GLY A 288 -2.94 0.19 22.32
N VAL A 289 -2.08 -0.83 22.40
CA VAL A 289 -2.49 -2.21 22.70
C VAL A 289 -3.15 -2.31 24.08
N LEU A 290 -2.58 -1.66 25.09
CA LEU A 290 -3.16 -1.63 26.44
C LEU A 290 -4.54 -0.95 26.46
N SER A 291 -4.71 0.13 25.68
CA SER A 291 -5.98 0.84 25.55
C SER A 291 -7.05 -0.01 24.86
N ILE A 292 -6.68 -0.77 23.82
CA ILE A 292 -7.58 -1.72 23.14
C ILE A 292 -8.04 -2.80 24.12
N ALA A 293 -7.14 -3.34 24.95
CA ALA A 293 -7.53 -4.30 25.98
C ALA A 293 -8.52 -3.70 26.99
N GLY A 294 -8.30 -2.44 27.39
CA GLY A 294 -9.23 -1.70 28.25
C GLY A 294 -10.62 -1.54 27.61
N MET A 295 -10.68 -1.24 26.32
CA MET A 295 -11.94 -1.13 25.56
C MET A 295 -12.70 -2.46 25.53
N VAL A 296 -12.01 -3.58 25.31
CA VAL A 296 -12.64 -4.90 25.27
C VAL A 296 -13.22 -5.27 26.64
N ILE A 297 -12.47 -5.03 27.72
CA ILE A 297 -12.92 -5.36 29.09
C ILE A 297 -14.13 -4.51 29.47
N THR A 298 -14.02 -3.18 29.33
CA THR A 298 -15.08 -2.24 29.71
C THR A 298 -16.32 -2.39 28.82
N GLY A 299 -16.14 -2.63 27.53
CA GLY A 299 -17.24 -2.90 26.59
C GLY A 299 -17.97 -4.21 26.89
N SER A 300 -17.24 -5.27 27.23
CA SER A 300 -17.86 -6.54 27.63
C SER A 300 -18.67 -6.39 28.93
N LYS A 301 -18.15 -5.64 29.90
CA LYS A 301 -18.85 -5.36 31.16
C LYS A 301 -20.10 -4.49 30.94
N LEU A 302 -19.97 -3.42 30.15
CA LEU A 302 -21.10 -2.57 29.77
C LEU A 302 -22.19 -3.37 29.07
N SER A 303 -21.82 -4.21 28.09
CA SER A 303 -22.77 -5.06 27.37
C SER A 303 -23.54 -6.01 28.29
N ASN A 304 -22.83 -6.67 29.22
CA ASN A 304 -23.47 -7.58 30.17
C ASN A 304 -24.41 -6.85 31.14
N GLU A 305 -24.00 -5.67 31.66
CA GLU A 305 -24.85 -4.86 32.54
C GLU A 305 -26.09 -4.34 31.80
N VAL A 306 -25.96 -3.91 30.54
CA VAL A 306 -27.09 -3.46 29.71
C VAL A 306 -28.11 -4.59 29.51
N VAL A 307 -27.65 -5.83 29.27
CA VAL A 307 -28.53 -6.99 29.12
C VAL A 307 -29.25 -7.31 30.43
N GLN A 308 -28.52 -7.30 31.56
CA GLN A 308 -29.09 -7.57 32.88
C GLN A 308 -30.09 -6.49 33.30
N ASP A 309 -29.78 -5.21 33.06
CA ASP A 309 -30.66 -4.08 33.35
C ASP A 309 -31.93 -4.15 32.51
N ARG A 310 -31.83 -4.51 31.21
CA ARG A 310 -33.01 -4.73 30.37
C ARG A 310 -33.93 -5.78 30.98
N GLN A 311 -33.40 -6.92 31.43
CA GLN A 311 -34.21 -7.96 32.08
C GLN A 311 -34.82 -7.48 33.41
N ARG A 312 -34.06 -6.75 34.22
CA ARG A 312 -34.50 -6.26 35.54
C ARG A 312 -35.59 -5.19 35.44
N LEU A 313 -35.47 -4.30 34.44
CA LEU A 313 -36.38 -3.19 34.21
C LEU A 313 -37.63 -3.61 33.43
N THR A 314 -37.59 -4.74 32.72
CA THR A 314 -38.78 -5.31 32.06
C THR A 314 -39.79 -5.74 33.12
N LYS A 315 -41.00 -5.19 33.05
CA LYS A 315 -42.13 -5.51 33.93
C LYS A 315 -43.29 -6.01 33.08
N VAL A 316 -43.97 -7.03 33.60
CA VAL A 316 -45.16 -7.63 32.97
C VAL A 316 -46.41 -7.07 33.62
N ILE A 317 -47.36 -6.63 32.81
CA ILE A 317 -48.72 -6.27 33.21
C ILE A 317 -49.65 -7.34 32.67
N HIS A 318 -50.39 -8.01 33.56
CA HIS A 318 -51.50 -8.86 33.15
C HIS A 318 -52.72 -7.97 32.90
N ALA A 319 -53.20 -7.93 31.65
CA ALA A 319 -54.37 -7.15 31.30
C ALA A 319 -55.64 -7.88 31.78
N LYS A 320 -56.62 -7.12 32.26
CA LYS A 320 -57.92 -7.66 32.66
C LYS A 320 -58.74 -7.93 31.40
N LEU A 321 -59.19 -9.16 31.23
CA LEU A 321 -60.08 -9.53 30.12
C LEU A 321 -61.54 -9.19 30.46
N PRO A 322 -62.37 -8.89 29.45
CA PRO A 322 -63.82 -8.75 29.63
C PRO A 322 -64.46 -10.10 30.01
N ASP A 323 -65.56 -10.06 30.77
CA ASP A 323 -66.22 -11.26 31.34
C ASP A 323 -66.75 -12.25 30.28
N ASN A 324 -66.89 -11.82 29.02
CA ASN A 324 -67.37 -12.63 27.90
C ASN A 324 -66.26 -12.80 26.85
N VAL A 325 -65.35 -13.76 27.05
CA VAL A 325 -64.21 -14.03 26.16
C VAL A 325 -64.34 -15.32 25.34
N GLU A 326 -65.43 -16.07 25.53
CA GLU A 326 -65.69 -17.28 24.74
C GLU A 326 -66.09 -16.93 23.30
N GLY A 327 -65.47 -17.63 22.33
CA GLY A 327 -65.76 -17.50 20.90
C GLY A 327 -64.97 -16.42 20.15
N VAL A 328 -64.02 -15.74 20.79
CA VAL A 328 -63.10 -14.81 20.10
C VAL A 328 -62.18 -15.59 19.16
N LYS A 329 -62.03 -15.11 17.92
CA LYS A 329 -61.13 -15.68 16.90
C LYS A 329 -60.03 -14.74 16.47
N TYR A 330 -60.25 -13.44 16.59
CA TYR A 330 -59.34 -12.43 16.07
C TYR A 330 -58.89 -11.42 17.14
N VAL A 331 -57.70 -10.84 16.95
CA VAL A 331 -57.17 -9.75 17.76
C VAL A 331 -56.72 -8.60 16.86
N GLU A 332 -57.07 -7.39 17.27
CA GLU A 332 -56.74 -6.13 16.60
C GLU A 332 -56.03 -5.22 17.61
N LEU A 333 -54.95 -4.57 17.18
CA LEU A 333 -54.09 -3.76 18.03
C LEU A 333 -54.20 -2.30 17.62
N GLU A 334 -54.65 -1.44 18.53
CA GLU A 334 -54.78 -0.01 18.28
C GLU A 334 -53.73 0.79 19.06
N GLY A 335 -52.83 1.44 18.34
CA GLY A 335 -51.84 2.36 18.88
C GLY A 335 -50.45 2.28 18.21
N ASN A 336 -49.63 3.29 18.47
CA ASN A 336 -48.26 3.37 17.94
C ASN A 336 -47.24 2.74 18.91
N HIS A 337 -46.11 2.26 18.38
CA HIS A 337 -44.98 1.73 19.15
C HIS A 337 -45.31 0.51 20.03
N MET A 338 -46.05 -0.44 19.47
CA MET A 338 -46.28 -1.75 20.06
C MET A 338 -45.69 -2.83 19.18
N THR A 339 -45.23 -3.90 19.79
CA THR A 339 -44.96 -5.16 19.10
C THR A 339 -45.81 -6.23 19.73
N SER A 340 -46.24 -7.22 18.96
CA SER A 340 -47.13 -8.26 19.46
C SER A 340 -46.65 -9.65 19.04
N GLU A 341 -46.98 -10.63 19.87
CA GLU A 341 -46.69 -12.03 19.62
C GLU A 341 -47.88 -12.87 20.08
N ILE A 342 -48.37 -13.75 19.22
CA ILE A 342 -49.40 -14.74 19.57
C ILE A 342 -48.72 -16.05 19.94
N ILE A 343 -48.99 -16.53 21.14
CA ILE A 343 -48.46 -17.78 21.70
C ILE A 343 -49.61 -18.79 21.81
N PRO A 344 -49.58 -19.92 21.10
CA PRO A 344 -50.64 -20.93 21.16
C PRO A 344 -50.88 -21.41 22.61
N SER A 345 -52.11 -21.30 23.10
CA SER A 345 -52.51 -21.67 24.47
C SER A 345 -53.99 -22.02 24.51
N SER A 346 -54.39 -22.91 25.43
CA SER A 346 -55.81 -23.26 25.63
C SER A 346 -56.60 -22.14 26.30
N ASN A 347 -55.94 -21.34 27.14
CA ASN A 347 -56.56 -20.27 27.91
C ASN A 347 -56.17 -18.92 27.32
N LEU A 348 -57.17 -18.06 27.11
CA LEU A 348 -56.98 -16.69 26.64
C LEU A 348 -56.40 -15.83 27.76
N ARG A 349 -55.21 -15.27 27.56
CA ARG A 349 -54.60 -14.26 28.45
C ARG A 349 -53.79 -13.25 27.63
N VAL A 350 -53.78 -12.01 28.09
CA VAL A 350 -53.01 -10.93 27.46
C VAL A 350 -52.04 -10.36 28.50
N GLU A 351 -50.77 -10.35 28.12
CA GLU A 351 -49.67 -9.82 28.92
C GLU A 351 -49.00 -8.69 28.14
N ALA A 352 -48.62 -7.61 28.82
CA ALA A 352 -47.84 -6.55 28.22
C ALA A 352 -46.54 -6.35 28.98
N GLU A 353 -45.44 -6.51 28.27
CA GLU A 353 -44.10 -6.28 28.78
C GLU A 353 -43.66 -4.87 28.41
N TYR A 354 -43.24 -4.10 29.41
CA TYR A 354 -42.71 -2.75 29.22
C TYR A 354 -41.46 -2.55 30.06
N ILE A 355 -40.57 -1.67 29.61
CA ILE A 355 -39.34 -1.33 30.34
C ILE A 355 -39.65 -0.17 31.28
N ASN A 356 -39.56 -0.42 32.58
CA ASN A 356 -39.76 0.59 33.62
C ASN A 356 -38.44 1.32 33.93
N TYR A 357 -38.06 2.27 33.09
CA TYR A 357 -36.91 3.15 33.33
C TYR A 357 -37.31 4.44 34.07
N LYS A 358 -36.32 5.16 34.59
CA LYS A 358 -36.53 6.38 35.38
C LYS A 358 -37.19 7.46 34.51
N GLY A 359 -38.42 7.83 34.84
CA GLY A 359 -39.22 8.79 34.06
C GLY A 359 -40.24 8.15 33.10
N SER A 360 -40.29 6.82 32.99
CA SER A 360 -41.34 6.11 32.24
C SER A 360 -42.65 6.02 33.04
N GLU A 361 -43.79 6.28 32.38
CA GLU A 361 -45.12 6.04 32.94
C GLU A 361 -45.55 4.59 32.66
N LYS A 362 -46.21 3.95 33.63
CA LYS A 362 -46.77 2.60 33.45
C LYS A 362 -47.84 2.65 32.35
N PRO A 363 -47.75 1.84 31.28
CA PRO A 363 -48.76 1.83 30.24
C PRO A 363 -50.09 1.33 30.80
N LYS A 364 -51.18 1.96 30.33
CA LYS A 364 -52.55 1.51 30.61
C LYS A 364 -53.07 0.82 29.36
N ILE A 365 -53.64 -0.36 29.54
CA ILE A 365 -54.15 -1.19 28.44
C ILE A 365 -55.62 -1.41 28.71
N GLU A 366 -56.43 -1.09 27.71
CA GLU A 366 -57.86 -1.36 27.71
C GLU A 366 -58.13 -2.43 26.65
N ILE A 367 -58.95 -3.42 26.99
CA ILE A 367 -59.31 -4.52 26.10
C ILE A 367 -60.82 -4.51 25.95
N VAL A 368 -61.28 -4.24 24.73
CA VAL A 368 -62.69 -4.20 24.38
C VAL A 368 -62.98 -5.36 23.42
N ARG A 369 -64.14 -6.00 23.61
CA ARG A 369 -64.60 -7.03 22.68
C ARG A 369 -65.55 -6.40 21.67
N ASP A 370 -65.25 -6.56 20.39
CA ASP A 370 -66.16 -6.27 19.28
C ASP A 370 -66.46 -7.57 18.51
N GLY A 371 -67.64 -8.16 18.76
CA GLY A 371 -68.05 -9.40 18.09
C GLY A 371 -67.13 -10.60 18.34
N ASP A 372 -66.42 -11.04 17.30
CA ASP A 372 -65.42 -12.13 17.32
C ASP A 372 -63.97 -11.62 17.43
N THR A 373 -63.80 -10.31 17.63
CA THR A 373 -62.51 -9.61 17.72
C THR A 373 -62.27 -9.07 19.13
N LEU A 374 -61.02 -9.15 19.60
CA LEU A 374 -60.53 -8.38 20.74
C LEU A 374 -59.71 -7.19 20.25
N GLU A 375 -60.15 -5.99 20.58
CA GLU A 375 -59.42 -4.75 20.37
C GLU A 375 -58.59 -4.46 21.62
N ILE A 376 -57.28 -4.34 21.45
CA ILE A 376 -56.34 -4.00 22.52
C ILE A 376 -55.84 -2.59 22.25
N GLU A 377 -56.28 -1.63 23.07
CA GLU A 377 -55.90 -0.23 22.96
C GLU A 377 -54.88 0.14 24.05
N LEU A 378 -53.80 0.83 23.65
CA LEU A 378 -52.80 1.35 24.58
C LEU A 378 -53.04 2.83 24.89
N LEU A 379 -53.59 3.08 26.08
CA LEU A 379 -53.97 4.41 26.54
C LEU A 379 -52.75 5.21 27.04
N ASN A 380 -52.80 6.53 26.81
CA ASN A 380 -51.97 7.55 27.48
C ASN A 380 -50.48 7.61 27.06
N ARG A 381 -50.12 7.19 25.83
CA ARG A 381 -48.73 7.32 25.31
C ARG A 381 -48.49 8.45 24.30
N ASN A 382 -49.43 9.39 24.14
CA ASN A 382 -49.29 10.55 23.24
C ASN A 382 -48.36 11.67 23.74
N LYS A 383 -47.42 11.41 24.69
CA LYS A 383 -46.46 12.43 25.12
C LYS A 383 -45.23 12.40 24.21
N PRO A 384 -44.88 13.52 23.54
CA PRO A 384 -43.65 13.59 22.76
C PRO A 384 -42.44 13.37 23.69
N CYS A 385 -41.49 12.55 23.24
CA CYS A 385 -40.23 12.23 23.91
C CYS A 385 -39.64 13.46 24.63
N LYS A 386 -39.61 13.44 25.98
CA LYS A 386 -39.12 14.57 26.79
C LYS A 386 -37.61 14.80 26.69
N ASN A 387 -36.84 13.76 26.36
CA ASN A 387 -35.39 13.81 26.19
C ASN A 387 -35.01 13.45 24.76
N SER A 388 -35.28 14.34 23.81
CA SER A 388 -34.68 14.25 22.48
C SER A 388 -33.27 14.82 22.53
N THR A 389 -32.26 13.96 22.49
CA THR A 389 -31.00 14.38 21.87
C THR A 389 -31.21 14.30 20.36
N LEU A 390 -30.58 15.23 19.64
CA LEU A 390 -30.82 15.74 18.28
C LEU A 390 -31.28 14.75 17.18
N PHE A 391 -31.17 13.43 17.36
CA PHE A 391 -31.53 12.41 16.36
C PHE A 391 -32.22 11.13 16.88
N TYR A 392 -32.42 10.93 18.19
CA TYR A 392 -32.99 9.67 18.69
C TYR A 392 -34.03 9.87 19.80
N CYS A 393 -35.28 9.52 19.49
CA CYS A 393 -36.30 9.19 20.48
C CYS A 393 -36.37 7.67 20.56
N VAL A 394 -35.88 7.10 21.65
CA VAL A 394 -36.01 5.66 21.91
C VAL A 394 -37.22 5.47 22.80
N ASP A 395 -38.39 5.52 22.19
CA ASP A 395 -39.57 4.99 22.85
C ASP A 395 -39.47 3.47 22.81
N SER A 396 -39.31 2.82 23.97
CA SER A 396 -39.23 1.36 24.01
C SER A 396 -40.61 0.80 23.67
N PRO A 397 -40.77 -0.02 22.62
CA PRO A 397 -42.07 -0.55 22.29
C PRO A 397 -42.61 -1.42 23.42
N VAL A 398 -43.92 -1.35 23.65
CA VAL A 398 -44.58 -2.27 24.58
C VAL A 398 -44.79 -3.59 23.85
N HIS A 399 -44.30 -4.68 24.44
CA HIS A 399 -44.41 -6.01 23.84
C HIS A 399 -45.64 -6.73 24.38
N ILE A 400 -46.66 -6.92 23.55
CA ILE A 400 -47.92 -7.54 23.91
C ILE A 400 -47.85 -9.03 23.57
N LYS A 401 -47.92 -9.90 24.57
CA LYS A 401 -48.03 -11.35 24.43
C LYS A 401 -49.47 -11.78 24.59
N ILE A 402 -50.04 -12.31 23.53
CA ILE A 402 -51.41 -12.82 23.49
C ILE A 402 -51.32 -14.33 23.51
N TYR A 403 -51.85 -14.97 24.54
CA TYR A 403 -51.93 -16.42 24.61
C TYR A 403 -53.36 -16.84 24.34
N GLY A 404 -53.60 -17.74 23.40
CA GLY A 404 -54.96 -18.24 23.12
C GLY A 404 -55.10 -18.82 21.71
N PRO A 405 -56.24 -19.43 21.38
CA PRO A 405 -56.54 -19.92 20.03
C PRO A 405 -57.08 -18.79 19.14
N VAL A 406 -56.32 -17.70 19.00
CA VAL A 406 -56.71 -16.48 18.28
C VAL A 406 -55.69 -16.13 17.19
N ASN A 407 -56.10 -15.40 16.16
CA ASN A 407 -55.24 -14.92 15.08
C ASN A 407 -55.30 -13.38 14.98
N PHE A 408 -54.36 -12.73 14.30
CA PHE A 408 -54.49 -11.31 14.00
C PHE A 408 -55.62 -11.07 12.98
N LYS A 409 -56.41 -10.02 13.21
CA LYS A 409 -57.42 -9.55 12.26
C LYS A 409 -56.70 -8.74 11.18
N ASN A 410 -56.56 -9.31 9.99
CA ASN A 410 -55.85 -8.74 8.83
C ASN A 410 -54.36 -8.42 9.05
N GLU A 411 -53.50 -9.42 8.89
CA GLU A 411 -52.29 -9.21 8.09
C GLU A 411 -52.74 -9.28 6.62
N ASP A 412 -53.02 -8.13 6.00
CA ASP A 412 -52.89 -8.07 4.55
C ASP A 412 -51.43 -8.40 4.23
N ILE A 413 -51.29 -9.49 3.48
CA ILE A 413 -50.07 -10.01 2.91
C ILE A 413 -49.47 -8.89 2.05
N ASP A 414 -48.55 -8.09 2.61
CA ASP A 414 -47.61 -7.30 1.80
C ASP A 414 -46.20 -7.86 2.02
N HIS A 415 -45.99 -8.96 1.33
CA HIS A 415 -44.74 -9.69 1.23
C HIS A 415 -43.79 -8.92 0.30
N ASP A 416 -43.45 -7.66 0.60
CA ASP A 416 -42.38 -6.95 -0.13
C ASP A 416 -41.90 -5.69 0.61
N ARG A 417 -40.94 -5.88 1.53
CA ARG A 417 -39.88 -4.90 1.86
C ARG A 417 -38.86 -5.57 2.78
N SER A 418 -38.06 -6.45 2.17
CA SER A 418 -36.72 -6.80 2.66
C SER A 418 -35.74 -5.69 2.37
#